data_AF-A0A2W4LSX7-F1
#
_entry.id   AF-A0A2W4LSX7-F1
#
_cell.length_a   1.000
_cell.length_b   1.000
_cell.length_c   1.000
_cell.angle_alpha   90.00
_cell.angle_beta   90.00
_cell.angle_gamma   90.00
#
_symmetry.space_group_name_H-M   'P 1'
#
loop_
_entity.id
_entity.type
_entity.pdbx_description
1 polymer ?
#
loop_
_entity_poly.entity_id
_entity_poly.type
_entity_poly.pdbx_seq_one_letter_code
_entity_poly.pdbx_strand_id
1 'polypeptide(L)'
;MHRGAWFYRLRVTLLGSVLVAVCAWACFDVMDRRARTEWNAPITVGVVVMRLGDVSPEALVRLTERVRVLERRLSMELRRYRPEAQQPMIRLVPYGPVEVTEPPPDVPGTTLWERLVHTVELFQYTSAVDRAAGVPTLALDSRIYLLAEPPRSGFDYSVEGYSEAGGRVGVARVSLDATTVDLGLFVVAHELFHTLGASDKYDEHGRTRIPEGLAEPDRVPLFPQPGAEIMARNRVVDATREIAPDSLEELYVGRWTAREIGWLTAPVRQRTESAPIADATRY
;
A
#
# COMPACT_ATOMS: atom_id res chain seq x y z
N MET A 1 -37.00 29.50 35.13
CA MET A 1 -36.92 28.22 34.37
C MET A 1 -36.24 28.32 32.98
N HIS A 2 -35.67 29.46 32.56
CA HIS A 2 -35.12 29.60 31.19
C HIS A 2 -33.68 29.12 30.95
N ARG A 3 -32.86 28.97 32.01
CA ARG A 3 -31.43 28.60 31.85
C ARG A 3 -31.21 27.14 31.41
N GLY A 4 -32.07 26.22 31.80
CA GLY A 4 -31.94 24.79 31.45
C GLY A 4 -32.23 24.48 29.98
N ALA A 5 -33.24 25.13 29.40
CA ALA A 5 -33.60 24.92 27.99
C ALA A 5 -32.55 25.50 27.03
N TRP A 6 -31.90 26.61 27.40
CA TRP A 6 -30.82 27.20 26.62
C TRP A 6 -29.57 26.32 26.62
N PHE A 7 -29.18 25.79 27.79
CA PHE A 7 -28.04 24.89 27.90
C PHE A 7 -28.25 23.56 27.15
N TYR A 8 -29.48 23.03 27.20
CA TYR A 8 -29.88 21.86 26.42
C TYR A 8 -29.76 22.12 24.91
N ARG A 9 -30.31 23.23 24.41
CA ARG A 9 -30.24 23.59 22.98
C ARG A 9 -28.80 23.80 22.52
N LEU A 10 -27.99 24.50 23.30
CA LEU A 10 -26.56 24.70 22.99
C LEU A 10 -25.82 23.35 22.89
N ARG A 11 -26.02 22.47 23.87
CA ARG A 11 -25.41 21.13 23.88
C ARG A 11 -25.86 20.28 22.69
N VAL A 12 -27.16 20.28 22.40
CA VAL A 12 -27.72 19.51 21.28
C VAL A 12 -27.21 20.03 19.95
N THR A 13 -27.16 21.35 19.75
CA THR A 13 -26.62 21.95 18.52
C THR A 13 -25.13 21.66 18.37
N LEU A 14 -24.34 21.74 19.45
CA LEU A 14 -22.92 21.42 19.42
C LEU A 14 -22.68 19.94 19.08
N LEU A 15 -23.34 19.02 19.79
CA LEU A 15 -23.20 17.59 19.53
C LEU A 15 -23.71 17.21 18.14
N GLY A 16 -24.81 17.81 17.69
CA GLY A 16 -25.33 17.63 16.34
C GLY A 16 -24.36 18.12 15.26
N SER A 17 -23.72 19.28 15.48
CA SER A 17 -22.73 19.82 14.54
C SER A 17 -21.48 18.94 14.47
N VAL A 18 -20.99 18.46 15.61
CA VAL A 18 -19.87 17.51 15.69
C VAL A 18 -20.23 16.20 14.98
N LEU A 19 -21.44 15.67 15.21
CA LEU A 19 -21.90 14.45 14.55
C LEU A 19 -21.95 14.63 13.02
N VAL A 20 -22.52 15.74 12.53
CA VAL A 20 -22.56 16.03 11.09
C VAL A 20 -21.16 16.13 10.50
N ALA A 21 -20.23 16.81 11.18
CA ALA A 21 -18.84 16.92 10.74
C ALA A 21 -18.15 15.54 10.67
N VAL A 22 -18.35 14.68 11.68
CA VAL A 22 -17.82 13.32 11.71
C VAL A 22 -18.43 12.46 10.60
N CYS A 23 -19.74 12.53 10.38
CA CYS A 23 -20.40 11.80 9.29
C CYS A 23 -19.92 12.26 7.91
N ALA A 24 -19.77 13.58 7.70
CA ALA A 24 -19.22 14.12 6.46
C ALA A 24 -17.78 13.64 6.24
N TRP A 25 -16.93 13.73 7.26
CA TRP A 25 -15.56 13.23 7.21
C TRP A 25 -15.51 11.73 6.90
N ALA A 26 -16.31 10.91 7.57
CA ALA A 26 -16.38 9.48 7.31
C ALA A 26 -16.86 9.16 5.88
N CYS A 27 -17.81 9.92 5.35
CA CYS A 27 -18.25 9.78 3.97
C CYS A 27 -17.13 10.12 2.98
N PHE A 28 -16.41 11.23 3.20
CA PHE A 28 -15.25 11.61 2.39
C PHE A 28 -14.14 10.55 2.45
N ASP A 29 -13.82 10.02 3.64
CA ASP A 29 -12.83 8.95 3.83
C ASP A 29 -13.22 7.67 3.06
N VAL A 30 -14.49 7.26 3.15
CA VAL A 30 -14.98 6.09 2.39
C VAL A 30 -14.92 6.32 0.89
N MET A 31 -15.28 7.51 0.41
CA MET A 31 -15.21 7.85 -1.02
C MET A 31 -13.76 7.85 -1.53
N ASP A 32 -12.84 8.44 -0.77
CA ASP A 32 -11.42 8.51 -1.10
C ASP A 32 -10.76 7.12 -1.14
N ARG A 33 -11.09 6.24 -0.19
CA ARG A 33 -10.65 4.82 -0.22
C ARG A 33 -11.19 4.06 -1.42
N ARG A 34 -12.46 4.26 -1.77
CA ARG A 34 -13.06 3.65 -2.97
C ARG A 34 -12.39 4.14 -4.24
N ALA A 35 -12.13 5.44 -4.36
CA ALA A 35 -11.46 6.02 -5.52
C ALA A 35 -10.10 5.35 -5.82
N ARG A 36 -9.33 4.99 -4.78
CA ARG A 36 -8.04 4.29 -4.91
C ARG A 36 -8.14 2.83 -5.37
N THR A 37 -9.29 2.19 -5.17
CA THR A 37 -9.52 0.75 -5.47
C THR A 37 -10.47 0.52 -6.64
N GLU A 38 -11.13 1.56 -7.13
CA GLU A 38 -11.91 1.52 -8.39
C GLU A 38 -10.99 1.56 -9.62
N TRP A 39 -9.79 2.14 -9.47
CA TRP A 39 -8.78 2.30 -10.52
C TRP A 39 -9.32 3.05 -11.75
N ASN A 40 -10.08 4.12 -11.51
CA ASN A 40 -10.57 5.03 -12.54
C ASN A 40 -9.52 6.09 -12.93
N ALA A 41 -8.52 6.30 -12.06
CA ALA A 41 -7.38 7.17 -12.29
C ALA A 41 -6.11 6.52 -11.71
N PRO A 42 -4.91 6.87 -12.22
CA PRO A 42 -3.66 6.46 -11.59
C PRO A 42 -3.53 7.03 -10.19
N ILE A 43 -2.97 6.24 -9.27
CA ILE A 43 -2.53 6.71 -7.96
C ILE A 43 -1.03 7.04 -8.00
N THR A 44 -0.63 8.07 -7.26
CA THR A 44 0.77 8.48 -7.07
C THR A 44 1.23 8.13 -5.66
N VAL A 45 2.28 7.34 -5.57
CA VAL A 45 2.82 6.81 -4.31
C VAL A 45 4.23 7.33 -4.12
N GLY A 46 4.48 8.01 -2.99
CA GLY A 46 5.82 8.39 -2.59
C GLY A 46 6.56 7.21 -1.95
N VAL A 47 7.74 6.86 -2.46
CA VAL A 47 8.65 5.90 -1.82
C VAL A 47 9.72 6.71 -1.10
N VAL A 48 9.56 6.89 0.21
CA VAL A 48 10.43 7.74 1.03
C VAL A 48 11.51 6.88 1.66
N VAL A 49 12.73 6.99 1.15
CA VAL A 49 13.88 6.19 1.63
C VAL A 49 14.51 6.90 2.83
N MET A 50 14.66 6.16 3.92
CA MET A 50 15.33 6.59 5.14
C MET A 50 16.57 5.74 5.35
N ARG A 51 17.68 6.33 5.77
CA ARG A 51 18.93 5.63 6.05
C ARG A 51 19.20 5.67 7.54
N LEU A 52 19.39 4.51 8.15
CA LEU A 52 19.82 4.35 9.53
C LEU A 52 21.15 3.61 9.57
N GLY A 53 22.22 4.31 9.95
CA GLY A 53 23.56 3.75 10.05
C GLY A 53 24.27 3.57 8.70
N ASP A 54 25.26 2.67 8.67
CA ASP A 54 26.20 2.53 7.55
C ASP A 54 25.68 1.65 6.42
N VAL A 55 24.64 2.14 5.74
CA VAL A 55 24.13 1.54 4.49
C VAL A 55 24.98 2.00 3.31
N SER A 56 25.29 1.09 2.37
CA SER A 56 26.02 1.40 1.14
C SER A 56 25.29 2.49 0.31
N PRO A 57 25.97 3.60 -0.02
CA PRO A 57 25.42 4.62 -0.92
C PRO A 57 25.06 4.05 -2.30
N GLU A 58 25.85 3.11 -2.82
CA GLU A 58 25.60 2.45 -4.10
C GLU A 58 24.30 1.65 -4.08
N ALA A 59 24.01 0.96 -2.96
CA ALA A 59 22.76 0.23 -2.79
C ALA A 59 21.55 1.18 -2.77
N LEU A 60 21.66 2.35 -2.12
CA LEU A 60 20.60 3.37 -2.08
C LEU A 60 20.33 4.01 -3.45
N VAL A 61 21.39 4.31 -4.21
CA VAL A 61 21.26 4.79 -5.60
C VAL A 61 20.57 3.72 -6.45
N ARG A 62 21.02 2.47 -6.36
CA ARG A 62 20.44 1.35 -7.12
C ARG A 62 18.98 1.13 -6.75
N LEU A 63 18.61 1.23 -5.48
CA LEU A 63 17.22 1.14 -5.02
C LEU A 63 16.35 2.22 -5.68
N THR A 64 16.81 3.46 -5.66
CA THR A 64 16.11 4.60 -6.28
C THR A 64 15.92 4.40 -7.78
N GLU A 65 16.94 3.96 -8.50
CA GLU A 65 16.86 3.66 -9.94
C GLU A 65 15.88 2.53 -10.25
N ARG A 66 15.83 1.51 -9.38
CA ARG A 66 15.00 0.32 -9.56
C ARG A 66 13.54 0.51 -9.16
N VAL A 67 13.16 1.62 -8.52
CA VAL A 67 11.74 1.97 -8.31
C VAL A 67 10.94 1.93 -9.63
N ARG A 68 11.55 2.37 -10.75
CA ARG A 68 10.91 2.28 -12.08
C ARG A 68 10.73 0.85 -12.58
N VAL A 69 11.59 -0.08 -12.15
CA VAL A 69 11.45 -1.52 -12.47
C VAL A 69 10.22 -2.07 -11.75
N LEU A 70 10.05 -1.74 -10.46
CA LEU A 70 8.88 -2.11 -9.69
C LEU A 70 7.59 -1.56 -10.31
N GLU A 71 7.56 -0.28 -10.70
CA GLU A 71 6.41 0.33 -11.37
C GLU A 71 6.02 -0.43 -12.65
N ARG A 72 7.02 -0.80 -13.48
CA ARG A 72 6.78 -1.60 -14.69
C ARG A 72 6.26 -2.99 -14.37
N ARG A 73 6.79 -3.64 -13.33
CA ARG A 73 6.33 -4.96 -12.89
C ARG A 73 4.87 -4.93 -12.43
N LEU A 74 4.52 -3.98 -11.57
CA LEU A 74 3.13 -3.80 -11.11
C LEU A 74 2.18 -3.52 -12.28
N SER A 75 2.63 -2.76 -13.27
CA SER A 75 1.85 -2.52 -14.49
C SER A 75 1.64 -3.79 -15.33
N MET A 76 2.63 -4.70 -15.39
CA MET A 76 2.47 -6.00 -16.04
C MET A 76 1.47 -6.88 -15.29
N GLU A 77 1.55 -6.89 -13.96
CA GLU A 77 0.61 -7.64 -13.12
C GLU A 77 -0.82 -7.12 -13.24
N LEU A 78 -1.02 -5.80 -13.25
CA LEU A 78 -2.33 -5.21 -13.51
C LEU A 78 -2.90 -5.65 -14.86
N ARG A 79 -2.08 -5.66 -15.93
CA ARG A 79 -2.53 -6.05 -17.27
C ARG A 79 -3.00 -7.51 -17.36
N ARG A 80 -2.56 -8.39 -16.46
CA ARG A 80 -3.10 -9.77 -16.35
C ARG A 80 -4.60 -9.76 -16.01
N TYR A 81 -5.05 -8.74 -15.28
CA TYR A 81 -6.44 -8.59 -14.84
C TYR A 81 -7.23 -7.52 -15.63
N ARG A 82 -6.54 -6.50 -16.14
CA ARG A 82 -7.09 -5.42 -16.96
C ARG A 82 -6.23 -5.20 -18.22
N PRO A 83 -6.40 -6.02 -19.28
CA PRO A 83 -5.57 -5.95 -20.49
C PRO A 83 -5.58 -4.58 -21.18
N GLU A 84 -6.69 -3.85 -21.08
CA GLU A 84 -6.89 -2.52 -21.66
C GLU A 84 -6.22 -1.38 -20.86
N ALA A 85 -5.53 -1.67 -19.74
CA ALA A 85 -4.86 -0.64 -18.96
C ALA A 85 -3.63 -0.08 -19.73
N GLN A 86 -3.80 1.10 -20.33
CA GLN A 86 -2.81 1.71 -21.23
C GLN A 86 -1.68 2.48 -20.51
N GLN A 87 -1.87 2.85 -19.25
CA GLN A 87 -0.88 3.57 -18.44
C GLN A 87 -0.63 2.84 -17.12
N PRO A 88 0.53 3.05 -16.46
CA PRO A 88 0.70 2.58 -15.09
C PRO A 88 -0.42 3.17 -14.23
N MET A 89 -1.20 2.35 -13.55
CA MET A 89 -2.21 2.87 -12.61
C MET A 89 -1.61 3.12 -11.23
N ILE A 90 -0.38 2.69 -11.00
CA ILE A 90 0.43 3.00 -9.83
C ILE A 90 1.65 3.74 -10.36
N ARG A 91 1.84 4.99 -9.93
CA ARG A 91 3.04 5.80 -10.18
C ARG A 91 3.87 5.85 -8.93
N LEU A 92 5.15 5.47 -9.02
CA LEU A 92 6.06 5.47 -7.88
C LEU A 92 7.05 6.63 -7.99
N VAL A 93 7.12 7.46 -6.96
CA VAL A 93 8.01 8.62 -6.91
C VAL A 93 8.98 8.46 -5.75
N PRO A 94 10.28 8.22 -5.98
CA PRO A 94 11.25 8.10 -4.90
C PRO A 94 11.58 9.46 -4.28
N TYR A 95 11.77 9.47 -2.96
CA TYR A 95 12.23 10.60 -2.16
C TYR A 95 13.35 10.17 -1.21
N GLY A 96 14.26 11.08 -0.87
CA GLY A 96 15.41 10.80 -0.01
C GLY A 96 16.67 10.38 -0.79
N PRO A 97 17.65 9.71 -0.14
CA PRO A 97 17.58 9.20 1.23
C PRO A 97 17.57 10.31 2.29
N VAL A 98 16.77 10.13 3.34
CA VAL A 98 16.80 10.96 4.55
C VAL A 98 17.62 10.25 5.61
N GLU A 99 18.67 10.90 6.11
CA GLU A 99 19.44 10.40 7.25
C GLU A 99 18.58 10.49 8.51
N VAL A 100 18.39 9.35 9.20
CA VAL A 100 17.64 9.27 10.46
C VAL A 100 18.52 8.69 11.56
N THR A 101 18.33 9.15 12.79
CA THR A 101 19.07 8.68 13.97
C THR A 101 18.35 7.59 14.73
N GLU A 102 17.03 7.50 14.57
CA GLU A 102 16.16 6.57 15.28
C GLU A 102 15.19 5.91 14.29
N PRO A 103 14.85 4.63 14.50
CA PRO A 103 13.83 3.95 13.70
C PRO A 103 12.45 4.59 13.92
N PRO A 104 11.49 4.36 13.00
CA PRO A 104 10.09 4.71 13.24
C PRO A 104 9.57 3.95 14.48
N PRO A 105 8.57 4.51 15.20
CA PRO A 105 8.02 3.87 16.40
C PRO A 105 7.55 2.43 16.10
N ASP A 106 7.77 1.53 17.05
CA ASP A 106 7.35 0.13 16.96
C ASP A 106 5.83 -0.01 17.14
N VAL A 107 5.30 -1.19 16.81
CA VAL A 107 3.88 -1.55 16.87
C VAL A 107 3.25 -1.08 18.18
N PRO A 108 2.04 -0.47 18.15
CA PRO A 108 1.35 -0.19 19.38
C PRO A 108 1.01 -1.49 20.11
N GLY A 109 1.02 -1.42 21.44
CA GLY A 109 0.40 -2.43 22.27
C GLY A 109 -1.12 -2.54 22.03
N THR A 110 -1.76 -3.49 22.72
CA THR A 110 -3.17 -3.83 22.46
C THR A 110 -4.16 -2.78 22.96
N THR A 111 -3.74 -1.86 23.82
CA THR A 111 -4.66 -0.89 24.43
C THR A 111 -5.05 0.24 23.46
N LEU A 112 -6.19 0.88 23.71
CA LEU A 112 -6.64 2.03 22.91
C LEU A 112 -5.71 3.25 23.06
N TRP A 113 -5.12 3.43 24.24
CA TRP A 113 -4.22 4.54 24.52
C TRP A 113 -2.88 4.37 23.82
N GLU A 114 -2.29 3.18 23.87
CA GLU A 114 -1.04 2.86 23.15
C GLU A 114 -1.20 3.08 21.64
N ARG A 115 -2.34 2.68 21.06
CA ARG A 115 -2.65 2.95 19.65
C ARG A 115 -2.75 4.43 19.33
N LEU A 116 -3.40 5.22 20.19
CA LEU A 116 -3.50 6.67 19.97
C LEU A 116 -2.13 7.35 20.06
N VAL A 117 -1.34 7.00 21.06
CA VAL A 117 0.03 7.53 21.25
C VAL A 117 0.88 7.16 20.04
N HIS A 118 0.88 5.90 19.62
CA HIS A 118 1.58 5.43 18.44
C HIS A 118 1.19 6.20 17.18
N THR A 119 -0.10 6.41 16.91
CA THR A 119 -0.53 7.20 15.75
C THR A 119 0.01 8.63 15.79
N VAL A 120 0.09 9.24 16.97
CA VAL A 120 0.67 10.59 17.13
C VAL A 120 2.19 10.56 16.91
N GLU A 121 2.90 9.61 17.50
CA GLU A 121 4.35 9.43 17.35
C GLU A 121 4.73 9.17 15.90
N LEU A 122 4.02 8.25 15.24
CA LEU A 122 4.21 7.92 13.84
C LEU A 122 3.93 9.12 12.93
N PHE A 123 2.86 9.87 13.21
CA PHE A 123 2.57 11.11 12.48
C PHE A 123 3.67 12.15 12.65
N GLN A 124 4.17 12.35 13.87
CA GLN A 124 5.26 13.31 14.13
C GLN A 124 6.55 12.90 13.43
N TYR A 125 6.90 11.61 13.52
CA TYR A 125 8.07 11.03 12.87
C TYR A 125 8.00 11.18 11.35
N THR A 126 6.93 10.67 10.72
CA THR A 126 6.74 10.75 9.27
C THR A 126 6.67 12.20 8.76
N SER A 127 6.03 13.10 9.51
CA SER A 127 6.02 14.53 9.19
C SER A 127 7.41 15.18 9.23
N ALA A 128 8.29 14.75 10.13
CA ALA A 128 9.67 15.23 10.18
C ALA A 128 10.47 14.73 8.96
N VAL A 129 10.32 13.46 8.63
CA VAL A 129 10.92 12.84 7.44
C VAL A 129 10.42 13.51 6.15
N ASP A 130 9.11 13.75 6.03
CA ASP A 130 8.52 14.43 4.86
C ASP A 130 9.12 15.81 4.63
N ARG A 131 9.29 16.59 5.70
CA ARG A 131 9.91 17.92 5.61
C ARG A 131 11.37 17.83 5.19
N ALA A 132 12.13 16.87 5.72
CA ALA A 132 13.53 16.67 5.37
C ALA A 132 13.70 16.21 3.90
N ALA A 133 12.81 15.35 3.42
CA ALA A 133 12.81 14.87 2.03
C ALA A 133 12.15 15.82 1.02
N GLY A 134 11.47 16.89 1.48
CA GLY A 134 10.72 17.78 0.60
C GLY A 134 9.50 17.11 -0.06
N VAL A 135 8.84 16.19 0.64
CA VAL A 135 7.71 15.42 0.11
C VAL A 135 6.45 16.30 0.00
N PRO A 136 5.83 16.44 -1.19
CA PRO A 136 4.58 17.17 -1.37
C PRO A 136 3.39 16.30 -0.93
N THR A 137 3.17 16.18 0.38
CA THR A 137 2.24 15.21 0.99
C THR A 137 0.80 15.27 0.45
N LEU A 138 0.31 16.45 0.07
CA LEU A 138 -1.03 16.65 -0.50
C LEU A 138 -1.16 16.21 -1.96
N ALA A 139 -0.05 16.02 -2.68
CA ALA A 139 -0.03 15.58 -4.07
C ALA A 139 0.07 14.05 -4.21
N LEU A 140 0.17 13.33 -3.10
CA LEU A 140 0.36 11.88 -3.08
C LEU A 140 -0.88 11.17 -2.54
N ASP A 141 -1.24 10.05 -3.16
CA ASP A 141 -2.33 9.19 -2.71
C ASP A 141 -1.91 8.33 -1.53
N SER A 142 -0.65 7.86 -1.55
CA SER A 142 -0.04 7.05 -0.49
C SER A 142 1.45 7.35 -0.35
N ARG A 143 2.04 7.02 0.81
CA ARG A 143 3.47 7.11 1.07
C ARG A 143 3.96 5.84 1.73
N ILE A 144 5.05 5.28 1.23
CA ILE A 144 5.72 4.12 1.80
C ILE A 144 7.10 4.57 2.28
N TYR A 145 7.33 4.51 3.59
CA TYR A 145 8.59 4.86 4.23
C TYR A 145 9.45 3.62 4.34
N LEU A 146 10.56 3.56 3.61
CA LEU A 146 11.49 2.43 3.64
C LEU A 146 12.70 2.80 4.50
N LEU A 147 12.82 2.20 5.68
CA LEU A 147 14.01 2.27 6.51
C LEU A 147 15.05 1.27 6.00
N ALA A 148 16.11 1.79 5.39
CA ALA A 148 17.29 1.03 5.05
C ALA A 148 18.24 0.97 6.26
N GLU A 149 18.53 -0.26 6.70
CA GLU A 149 19.48 -0.58 7.75
C GLU A 149 20.69 -1.35 7.17
N PRO A 150 21.86 -1.33 7.82
CA PRO A 150 23.00 -2.12 7.39
C PRO A 150 22.69 -3.63 7.37
N PRO A 151 23.37 -4.41 6.50
CA PRO A 151 23.34 -5.88 6.50
C PRO A 151 23.56 -6.46 7.90
N ARG A 152 22.54 -7.11 8.49
CA ARG A 152 22.73 -7.90 9.71
C ARG A 152 23.17 -9.32 9.34
N SER A 153 24.01 -9.94 10.17
CA SER A 153 24.41 -11.34 9.99
C SER A 153 23.20 -12.25 10.25
N GLY A 154 22.62 -12.80 9.18
CA GLY A 154 21.39 -13.58 9.21
C GLY A 154 20.28 -12.91 8.39
N PHE A 155 19.61 -13.69 7.54
CA PHE A 155 18.46 -13.23 6.76
C PHE A 155 17.27 -13.00 7.69
N ASP A 156 17.23 -11.85 8.36
CA ASP A 156 16.08 -11.46 9.17
C ASP A 156 15.18 -10.54 8.35
N TYR A 157 14.12 -11.14 7.81
CA TYR A 157 13.07 -10.45 7.11
C TYR A 157 12.04 -9.96 8.13
N SER A 158 12.29 -8.84 8.79
CA SER A 158 11.22 -8.14 9.51
C SER A 158 10.43 -7.28 8.51
N VAL A 159 9.48 -7.91 7.83
CA VAL A 159 8.38 -7.17 7.19
C VAL A 159 7.48 -6.69 8.34
N GLU A 160 7.85 -5.55 8.90
CA GLU A 160 7.11 -4.88 9.96
C GLU A 160 6.40 -3.68 9.35
N GLY A 161 5.30 -4.00 8.70
CA GLY A 161 4.46 -3.12 7.90
C GLY A 161 3.31 -2.51 8.69
N TYR A 162 3.30 -1.18 8.88
CA TYR A 162 2.15 -0.50 9.47
C TYR A 162 1.44 0.39 8.48
N SER A 163 0.20 0.03 8.18
CA SER A 163 -0.76 0.87 7.49
C SER A 163 -1.66 1.62 8.49
N GLU A 164 -1.29 2.85 8.87
CA GLU A 164 -2.10 3.69 9.78
C GLU A 164 -2.83 4.84 9.08
N ALA A 165 -3.90 5.32 9.74
CA ALA A 165 -4.81 6.42 9.42
C ALA A 165 -5.16 6.57 7.92
N GLY A 166 -6.25 5.92 7.49
CA GLY A 166 -6.76 6.09 6.13
C GLY A 166 -6.28 5.03 5.13
N GLY A 167 -5.31 4.20 5.48
CA GLY A 167 -4.64 3.30 4.51
C GLY A 167 -3.88 4.11 3.46
N ARG A 168 -3.07 5.08 3.91
CA ARG A 168 -2.30 5.99 3.01
C ARG A 168 -0.82 6.09 3.38
N VAL A 169 -0.40 5.48 4.48
CA VAL A 169 0.99 5.46 4.94
C VAL A 169 1.36 4.02 5.22
N GLY A 170 2.45 3.53 4.65
CA GLY A 170 3.09 2.26 4.99
C GLY A 170 4.52 2.51 5.47
N VAL A 171 5.01 1.70 6.40
CA VAL A 171 6.40 1.76 6.88
C VAL A 171 7.00 0.37 6.71
N ALA A 172 8.19 0.28 6.13
CA ALA A 172 8.91 -0.95 5.91
C ALA A 172 10.35 -0.82 6.42
N ARG A 173 10.91 -1.93 6.90
CA ARG A 173 12.33 -2.04 7.28
C ARG A 173 13.02 -3.02 6.34
N VAL A 174 14.22 -2.71 5.88
CA VAL A 174 15.02 -3.62 5.06
C VAL A 174 16.50 -3.51 5.38
N SER A 175 17.15 -4.67 5.50
CA SER A 175 18.60 -4.75 5.52
C SER A 175 19.12 -4.62 4.09
N LEU A 176 19.75 -3.50 3.77
CA LEU A 176 20.04 -3.09 2.40
C LEU A 176 21.51 -3.23 2.03
N ASP A 177 21.77 -4.05 1.00
CA ASP A 177 23.02 -4.09 0.26
C ASP A 177 22.75 -4.20 -1.25
N ALA A 178 23.81 -4.34 -2.03
CA ALA A 178 23.70 -4.44 -3.48
C ALA A 178 22.83 -5.63 -3.93
N THR A 179 22.75 -6.72 -3.17
CA THR A 179 21.99 -7.94 -3.52
C THR A 179 20.54 -7.89 -3.06
N THR A 180 20.21 -7.14 -2.01
CA THR A 180 18.84 -7.09 -1.43
C THR A 180 17.97 -5.95 -1.96
N VAL A 181 18.42 -5.18 -2.96
CA VAL A 181 17.66 -4.05 -3.52
C VAL A 181 16.27 -4.45 -4.03
N ASP A 182 16.18 -5.52 -4.82
CA ASP A 182 14.90 -5.97 -5.39
C ASP A 182 13.92 -6.43 -4.34
N LEU A 183 14.46 -7.09 -3.34
CA LEU A 183 13.72 -7.55 -2.21
C LEU A 183 13.21 -6.38 -1.36
N GLY A 184 14.01 -5.34 -1.13
CA GLY A 184 13.54 -4.11 -0.48
C GLY A 184 12.38 -3.47 -1.24
N LEU A 185 12.45 -3.44 -2.57
CA LEU A 185 11.35 -2.96 -3.41
C LEU A 185 10.14 -3.90 -3.41
N PHE A 186 10.33 -5.21 -3.27
CA PHE A 186 9.24 -6.16 -3.05
C PHE A 186 8.49 -5.83 -1.75
N VAL A 187 9.23 -5.56 -0.66
CA VAL A 187 8.62 -5.15 0.63
C VAL A 187 7.87 -3.82 0.48
N VAL A 188 8.43 -2.83 -0.23
CA VAL A 188 7.70 -1.58 -0.54
C VAL A 188 6.38 -1.87 -1.25
N ALA A 189 6.37 -2.83 -2.18
CA ALA A 189 5.17 -3.21 -2.90
C ALA A 189 4.16 -3.93 -1.99
N HIS A 190 4.63 -4.81 -1.10
CA HIS A 190 3.80 -5.48 -0.09
C HIS A 190 3.07 -4.46 0.80
N GLU A 191 3.81 -3.47 1.32
CA GLU A 191 3.22 -2.40 2.14
C GLU A 191 2.23 -1.54 1.36
N LEU A 192 2.56 -1.20 0.12
CA LEU A 192 1.62 -0.49 -0.76
C LEU A 192 0.32 -1.28 -0.91
N PHE A 193 0.38 -2.60 -1.04
CA PHE A 193 -0.83 -3.40 -1.19
C PHE A 193 -1.67 -3.43 0.09
N HIS A 194 -1.04 -3.40 1.26
CA HIS A 194 -1.77 -3.16 2.51
C HIS A 194 -2.46 -1.79 2.55
N THR A 195 -1.83 -0.72 2.06
CA THR A 195 -2.51 0.60 2.00
C THR A 195 -3.71 0.59 1.05
N LEU A 196 -3.72 -0.32 0.07
CA LEU A 196 -4.84 -0.58 -0.84
C LEU A 196 -5.88 -1.57 -0.30
N GLY A 197 -5.69 -2.10 0.91
CA GLY A 197 -6.63 -2.99 1.58
C GLY A 197 -6.41 -4.49 1.35
N ALA A 198 -5.28 -4.89 0.79
CA ALA A 198 -4.92 -6.30 0.69
C ALA A 198 -4.63 -6.91 2.07
N SER A 199 -5.04 -8.17 2.25
CA SER A 199 -4.73 -8.96 3.44
C SER A 199 -3.53 -9.87 3.20
N ASP A 200 -2.84 -10.26 4.28
CA ASP A 200 -1.77 -11.24 4.18
C ASP A 200 -2.24 -12.61 3.71
N LYS A 201 -1.39 -13.27 2.92
CA LYS A 201 -1.60 -14.61 2.37
C LYS A 201 -0.62 -15.63 2.97
N TYR A 202 -0.21 -15.38 4.21
CA TYR A 202 0.59 -16.30 5.02
C TYR A 202 -0.09 -16.60 6.37
N ASP A 203 0.26 -17.71 7.01
CA ASP A 203 -0.28 -18.12 8.31
C ASP A 203 0.49 -17.51 9.49
N GLU A 204 0.10 -17.88 10.72
CA GLU A 204 0.75 -17.39 11.95
C GLU A 204 2.24 -17.79 12.06
N HIS A 205 2.68 -18.78 11.29
CA HIS A 205 4.07 -19.23 11.20
C HIS A 205 4.82 -18.59 10.03
N GLY A 206 4.19 -17.64 9.32
CA GLY A 206 4.78 -16.96 8.16
C GLY A 206 4.82 -17.81 6.89
N ARG A 207 4.12 -18.95 6.86
CA ARG A 207 4.08 -19.87 5.72
C ARG A 207 3.03 -19.43 4.71
N THR A 208 3.33 -19.55 3.41
CA THR A 208 2.35 -19.26 2.36
C THR A 208 1.07 -20.08 2.53
N ARG A 209 -0.08 -19.41 2.60
CA ARG A 209 -1.40 -20.07 2.59
C ARG A 209 -1.67 -20.61 1.19
N ILE A 210 -1.96 -21.90 1.10
CA ILE A 210 -2.29 -22.56 -0.17
C ILE A 210 -3.80 -22.81 -0.20
N PRO A 211 -4.53 -22.39 -1.25
CA PRO A 211 -4.02 -21.87 -2.53
C PRO A 211 -3.89 -20.34 -2.60
N GLU A 212 -4.33 -19.58 -1.60
CA GLU A 212 -4.56 -18.13 -1.71
C GLU A 212 -3.29 -17.29 -1.96
N GLY A 213 -2.16 -17.74 -1.42
CA GLY A 213 -0.83 -17.14 -1.55
C GLY A 213 0.03 -17.72 -2.67
N LEU A 214 -0.56 -18.50 -3.59
CA LEU A 214 0.13 -18.95 -4.80
C LEU A 214 0.03 -17.89 -5.92
N ALA A 215 1.13 -17.68 -6.64
CA ALA A 215 1.20 -16.78 -7.80
C ALA A 215 0.25 -17.20 -8.94
N GLU A 216 0.18 -18.51 -9.20
CA GLU A 216 -0.70 -19.18 -10.16
C GLU A 216 -1.33 -20.42 -9.49
N PRO A 217 -2.48 -20.26 -8.82
CA PRO A 217 -3.07 -21.32 -8.00
C PRO A 217 -3.63 -22.49 -8.81
N ASP A 218 -3.98 -22.26 -10.08
CA ASP A 218 -4.59 -23.25 -10.97
C ASP A 218 -3.58 -23.86 -11.96
N ARG A 219 -2.28 -23.61 -11.77
CA ARG A 219 -1.20 -24.09 -12.65
C ARG A 219 -1.09 -25.61 -12.61
N VAL A 220 -0.77 -26.23 -13.75
CA VAL A 220 -0.40 -27.65 -13.85
C VAL A 220 0.94 -27.79 -14.59
N PRO A 221 2.00 -28.34 -13.96
CA PRO A 221 2.08 -28.75 -12.55
C PRO A 221 2.01 -27.56 -11.57
N LEU A 222 1.48 -27.79 -10.36
CA LEU A 222 1.32 -26.73 -9.35
C LEU A 222 2.66 -26.16 -8.87
N PHE A 223 3.70 -26.99 -8.82
CA PHE A 223 5.03 -26.62 -8.35
C PHE A 223 6.07 -26.84 -9.45
N PRO A 224 7.13 -26.02 -9.50
CA PRO A 224 7.32 -24.79 -8.72
C PRO A 224 6.40 -23.66 -9.20
N GLN A 225 6.04 -22.76 -8.28
CA GLN A 225 5.36 -21.52 -8.65
C GLN A 225 6.32 -20.61 -9.44
N PRO A 226 5.82 -19.84 -10.42
CA PRO A 226 6.67 -19.00 -11.26
C PRO A 226 7.25 -17.78 -10.52
N GLY A 227 6.70 -17.45 -9.34
CA GLY A 227 7.15 -16.33 -8.52
C GLY A 227 6.47 -16.33 -7.15
N ALA A 228 6.77 -15.32 -6.35
CA ALA A 228 6.16 -15.06 -5.06
C ALA A 228 4.89 -14.22 -5.24
N GLU A 229 3.80 -14.66 -4.62
CA GLU A 229 2.62 -13.82 -4.47
C GLU A 229 2.95 -12.67 -3.50
N ILE A 230 2.63 -11.43 -3.87
CA ILE A 230 3.06 -10.22 -3.17
C ILE A 230 2.65 -10.20 -1.69
N MET A 231 1.47 -10.73 -1.35
CA MET A 231 0.96 -10.83 0.01
C MET A 231 1.36 -12.13 0.73
N ALA A 232 1.96 -13.09 0.04
CA ALA A 232 2.55 -14.29 0.63
C ALA A 232 4.05 -14.15 0.93
N ARG A 233 4.72 -13.19 0.29
CA ARG A 233 6.15 -12.84 0.42
C ARG A 233 7.15 -13.86 -0.13
N ASN A 234 6.80 -15.14 -0.16
CA ASN A 234 7.68 -16.22 -0.61
C ASN A 234 7.17 -16.93 -1.88
N ARG A 235 8.10 -17.43 -2.69
CA ARG A 235 7.85 -18.32 -3.83
C ARG A 235 7.79 -19.76 -3.34
N VAL A 236 6.65 -20.42 -3.52
CA VAL A 236 6.49 -21.83 -3.19
C VAL A 236 7.14 -22.72 -4.26
N VAL A 237 8.20 -23.43 -3.87
CA VAL A 237 9.01 -24.26 -4.77
C VAL A 237 8.49 -25.69 -4.81
N ASP A 238 8.02 -26.20 -3.67
CA ASP A 238 7.33 -27.49 -3.51
C ASP A 238 6.39 -27.45 -2.30
N ALA A 239 5.75 -28.58 -1.96
CA ALA A 239 4.77 -28.67 -0.88
C ALA A 239 5.32 -28.31 0.52
N THR A 240 6.64 -28.31 0.70
CA THR A 240 7.31 -28.09 2.00
C THR A 240 8.32 -26.95 1.95
N ARG A 241 8.71 -26.48 0.77
CA ARG A 241 9.76 -25.48 0.57
C ARG A 241 9.21 -24.23 -0.11
N GLU A 242 9.50 -23.09 0.50
CA GLU A 242 9.32 -21.78 -0.09
C GLU A 242 10.60 -20.97 0.11
N ILE A 243 10.87 -20.03 -0.78
CA ILE A 243 12.06 -19.18 -0.74
C ILE A 243 11.67 -17.74 -1.01
N ALA A 244 12.44 -16.77 -0.49
CA ALA A 244 12.27 -15.37 -0.86
C ALA A 244 12.50 -15.18 -2.37
N PRO A 245 11.81 -14.21 -3.00
CA PRO A 245 12.05 -13.87 -4.39
C PRO A 245 13.43 -13.25 -4.57
N ASP A 246 14.15 -13.68 -5.60
CA ASP A 246 15.50 -13.16 -5.90
C ASP A 246 15.46 -11.84 -6.68
N SER A 247 14.33 -11.53 -7.31
CA SER A 247 14.17 -10.36 -8.18
C SER A 247 12.72 -9.89 -8.29
N LEU A 248 12.53 -8.65 -8.73
CA LEU A 248 11.20 -8.09 -8.99
C LEU A 248 10.45 -8.82 -10.12
N GLU A 249 11.15 -9.50 -11.03
CA GLU A 249 10.56 -10.34 -12.06
C GLU A 249 9.74 -11.50 -11.47
N GLU A 250 10.07 -11.93 -10.25
CA GLU A 250 9.36 -12.97 -9.50
C GLU A 250 8.19 -12.43 -8.66
N LEU A 251 7.89 -11.14 -8.71
CA LEU A 251 6.73 -10.57 -8.01
C LEU A 251 5.44 -10.85 -8.77
N TYR A 252 4.48 -11.52 -8.14
CA TYR A 252 3.16 -11.81 -8.71
C TYR A 252 2.06 -11.24 -7.84
N VAL A 253 0.99 -10.75 -8.46
CA VAL A 253 -0.25 -10.44 -7.76
C VAL A 253 -1.23 -11.58 -7.98
N GLY A 254 -1.57 -12.30 -6.92
CA GLY A 254 -2.52 -13.41 -6.96
C GLY A 254 -3.96 -12.94 -7.17
N ARG A 255 -4.85 -13.84 -7.63
CA ARG A 255 -6.25 -13.47 -7.93
C ARG A 255 -7.02 -12.95 -6.72
N TRP A 256 -6.72 -13.44 -5.52
CA TRP A 256 -7.38 -12.99 -4.28
C TRP A 256 -6.93 -11.59 -3.91
N THR A 257 -5.63 -11.32 -3.95
CA THR A 257 -5.06 -9.99 -3.76
C THR A 257 -5.61 -8.99 -4.79
N ALA A 258 -5.64 -9.36 -6.08
CA ALA A 258 -6.22 -8.56 -7.14
C ALA A 258 -7.71 -8.24 -6.90
N ARG A 259 -8.46 -9.17 -6.30
CA ARG A 259 -9.86 -8.95 -5.90
C ARG A 259 -9.97 -7.94 -4.77
N GLU A 260 -9.17 -8.09 -3.72
CA GLU A 260 -9.19 -7.24 -2.54
C GLU A 260 -8.92 -5.77 -2.89
N ILE A 261 -7.93 -5.53 -3.74
CA ILE A 261 -7.57 -4.17 -4.17
C ILE A 261 -8.45 -3.66 -5.32
N GLY A 262 -9.37 -4.46 -5.85
CA GLY A 262 -10.35 -4.02 -6.88
C GLY A 262 -9.87 -4.09 -8.34
N TRP A 263 -8.78 -4.79 -8.64
CA TRP A 263 -8.33 -5.00 -10.04
C TRP A 263 -9.32 -5.82 -10.88
N LEU A 264 -10.07 -6.74 -10.25
CA LEU A 264 -11.07 -7.57 -10.94
C LEU A 264 -12.41 -6.87 -11.20
N THR A 265 -12.64 -5.70 -10.60
CA THR A 265 -13.89 -4.95 -10.80
C THR A 265 -13.81 -4.16 -12.11
N ALA A 266 -14.80 -4.30 -13.00
CA ALA A 266 -14.85 -3.49 -14.22
C ALA A 266 -15.02 -2.00 -13.87
N PRO A 267 -14.40 -1.07 -14.62
CA PRO A 267 -14.67 0.36 -14.44
C PRO A 267 -16.18 0.59 -14.66
N VAL A 268 -16.80 1.37 -13.77
CA VAL A 268 -18.18 1.81 -13.96
C VAL A 268 -18.19 2.62 -15.26
N ARG A 269 -18.69 2.04 -16.35
CA ARG A 269 -18.98 2.81 -17.55
C ARG A 269 -19.95 3.91 -17.11
N GLN A 270 -19.51 5.16 -17.10
CA GLN A 270 -20.45 6.27 -17.09
C GLN A 270 -21.42 6.00 -18.24
N ARG A 271 -22.70 5.82 -17.92
CA ARG A 271 -23.76 5.77 -18.94
C ARG A 271 -23.65 7.08 -19.70
N THR A 272 -23.05 7.05 -20.89
CA THR A 272 -23.14 8.16 -21.82
C THR A 272 -24.63 8.35 -22.10
N GLU A 273 -25.11 9.54 -21.79
CA GLU A 273 -26.50 9.95 -21.97
C GLU A 273 -26.94 9.76 -23.42
N SER A 274 -28.22 9.36 -23.53
CA SER A 274 -29.10 9.49 -24.70
C SER A 274 -28.59 8.96 -26.05
N ALA A 275 -29.03 7.74 -26.37
CA ALA A 275 -29.34 7.40 -27.75
C ALA A 275 -30.33 8.44 -28.31
N PRO A 276 -30.17 8.92 -29.56
CA PRO A 276 -31.12 9.86 -30.14
C PRO A 276 -32.47 9.15 -30.31
N ILE A 277 -33.53 9.82 -29.87
CA ILE A 277 -34.91 9.48 -30.19
C ILE A 277 -35.00 9.44 -31.71
N ALA A 278 -35.34 8.27 -32.26
CA ALA A 278 -35.61 8.12 -33.68
C ALA A 278 -36.73 9.08 -34.08
N ASP A 279 -36.38 9.98 -35.01
CA ASP A 279 -37.27 10.94 -35.62
C ASP A 279 -38.37 10.20 -36.40
N ALA A 280 -39.59 10.31 -35.91
CA ALA A 280 -40.78 9.87 -36.60
C ALA A 280 -41.25 10.99 -37.52
N THR A 281 -40.70 11.13 -38.74
CA THR A 281 -41.46 11.71 -39.86
C THR A 281 -40.83 11.41 -41.23
N ARG A 282 -41.71 11.06 -42.21
CA ARG A 282 -41.51 10.95 -43.67
C ARG A 282 -40.94 9.59 -44.13
N TYR A 283 -41.58 8.77 -44.95
CA TYR A 283 -42.67 8.93 -45.94
C TYR A 283 -43.61 7.71 -45.88
#